data_AF-Q5FTK6-F1
#
_entry.id   AF-Q5FTK6-F1
#
_cell.length_a   1.000
_cell.length_b   1.000
_cell.length_c   1.000
_cell.angle_alpha   90.00
_cell.angle_beta   90.00
_cell.angle_gamma   90.00
#
_symmetry.space_group_name_H-M   'P 1'
#
loop_
_entity.id
_entity.type
_entity.pdbx_description
1 polymer ?
#
loop_
_entity_poly.entity_id
_entity_poly.type
_entity_poly.pdbx_seq_one_letter_code
_entity_poly.pdbx_strand_id
1 'polypeptide(L)'
;MEVIAVATMLAPYIPLPYAVLEILIMALMTGVNLMSVKGYGEFEYWFSAIKVLAIVCFIGIGVWALLSRPIPVHDNLFAHGGLLPHGWLALLAVIPTILFSMGGSEISTVAAVESDNTEQNIVRATRSIALRIGGFYLVSIALVLCLVPWSDVVSGYSPFLLVLHRLHVPFADVALAVVVMTAALSSLNSGIYVTSRILYELAESGSAPGLFLTVDASTKLPRRAILVSAFASILVAAVAVLSPTLIFGLLVSLTGGFMVFNNTMIVAGRLKLVPESPWKAYAALVLIGCTLVAMLIQPETRSQIVLGAAALLLIFLAERFVPRRQPD
;
A
#
# COMPACT_ATOMS: atom_id res chain seq x y z
N MET A 1 4.60 -9.04 -1.94
CA MET A 1 5.79 -8.30 -1.45
C MET A 1 5.89 -8.41 0.07
N GLU A 2 4.75 -8.24 0.73
CA GLU A 2 4.47 -8.24 2.16
C GLU A 2 4.94 -9.53 2.84
N VAL A 3 4.70 -10.69 2.24
CA VAL A 3 5.14 -12.00 2.78
C VAL A 3 6.66 -12.04 2.93
N ILE A 4 7.39 -11.65 1.88
CA ILE A 4 8.86 -11.62 1.85
C ILE A 4 9.36 -10.62 2.90
N ALA A 5 8.73 -9.45 3.01
CA ALA A 5 9.08 -8.43 4.00
C ALA A 5 8.91 -8.95 5.43
N VAL A 6 7.75 -9.54 5.76
CA VAL A 6 7.48 -10.09 7.10
C VAL A 6 8.42 -11.25 7.42
N ALA A 7 8.66 -12.16 6.46
CA ALA A 7 9.60 -13.27 6.65
C ALA A 7 11.03 -12.76 6.92
N THR A 8 11.47 -11.73 6.20
CA THR A 8 12.78 -11.09 6.40
C THR A 8 12.90 -10.44 7.78
N MET A 9 11.82 -9.82 8.27
CA MET A 9 11.79 -9.23 9.61
C MET A 9 11.77 -10.29 10.72
N LEU A 10 11.21 -11.47 10.48
CA LEU A 10 11.14 -12.58 11.45
C LEU A 10 12.37 -13.48 11.45
N ALA A 11 13.09 -13.59 10.34
CA ALA A 11 14.26 -14.46 10.19
C ALA A 11 15.33 -14.30 11.29
N PRO A 12 15.61 -13.09 11.84
CA PRO A 12 16.55 -12.95 12.96
C PRO A 12 16.08 -13.59 14.27
N TYR A 13 14.76 -13.76 14.45
CA TYR A 13 14.14 -14.22 15.70
C TYR A 13 13.71 -15.68 15.66
N ILE A 14 13.43 -16.20 14.46
CA ILE A 14 12.91 -17.56 14.26
C ILE A 14 13.88 -18.30 13.35
N PRO A 15 14.57 -19.36 13.83
CA PRO A 15 15.56 -20.11 13.07
C PRO A 15 14.89 -21.09 12.09
N LEU A 16 14.00 -20.60 11.24
CA LEU A 16 13.35 -21.35 10.17
C LEU A 16 13.81 -20.82 8.81
N PRO A 17 13.88 -21.67 7.76
CA PRO A 17 14.15 -21.20 6.41
C PRO A 17 13.11 -20.17 5.96
N TYR A 18 13.54 -19.19 5.16
CA TYR A 18 12.65 -18.14 4.61
C TYR A 18 11.38 -18.72 3.97
N ALA A 19 11.52 -19.74 3.12
CA ALA A 19 10.38 -20.39 2.47
C ALA A 19 9.36 -20.97 3.47
N VAL A 20 9.82 -21.51 4.60
CA VAL A 20 8.93 -22.04 5.64
C VAL A 20 8.17 -20.91 6.32
N LEU A 21 8.86 -19.82 6.67
CA LEU A 21 8.22 -18.63 7.24
C LEU A 21 7.16 -18.04 6.29
N GLU A 22 7.50 -17.90 5.01
CA GLU A 22 6.60 -17.36 3.99
C GLU A 22 5.35 -18.23 3.82
N ILE A 23 5.49 -19.56 3.78
CA ILE A 23 4.37 -20.50 3.71
C ILE A 23 3.50 -20.40 4.97
N LEU A 24 4.10 -20.32 6.16
CA LEU A 24 3.36 -20.21 7.42
C LEU A 24 2.57 -18.90 7.51
N ILE A 25 3.18 -17.77 7.13
CA ILE A 25 2.53 -16.46 7.08
C ILE A 25 1.36 -16.49 6.10
N MET A 26 1.58 -17.03 4.89
CA MET A 26 0.52 -17.13 3.89
C MET A 26 -0.60 -18.06 4.34
N ALA A 27 -0.28 -19.22 4.91
CA ALA A 27 -1.27 -20.17 5.40
C ALA A 27 -2.14 -19.55 6.51
N LEU A 28 -1.52 -18.81 7.43
CA LEU A 28 -2.22 -18.08 8.49
C LEU A 28 -3.17 -17.03 7.91
N MET A 29 -2.68 -16.15 7.04
CA MET A 29 -3.50 -15.08 6.45
C MET A 29 -4.60 -15.62 5.53
N THR A 30 -4.31 -16.68 4.78
CA THR A 30 -5.31 -17.38 3.95
C THR A 30 -6.37 -18.04 4.82
N GLY A 31 -5.97 -18.67 5.93
CA GLY A 31 -6.88 -19.24 6.91
C GLY A 31 -7.87 -18.20 7.45
N VAL A 32 -7.37 -17.03 7.86
CA VAL A 32 -8.21 -15.90 8.30
C VAL A 32 -9.22 -15.51 7.22
N ASN A 33 -8.79 -15.41 5.96
CA ASN A 33 -9.67 -15.05 4.84
C ASN A 33 -10.70 -16.13 4.49
N LEU A 34 -10.42 -17.41 4.80
CA LEU A 34 -11.35 -18.52 4.55
C LEU A 34 -12.40 -18.68 5.64
N MET A 35 -12.16 -18.19 6.86
CA MET A 35 -13.08 -18.36 7.99
C MET A 35 -14.36 -17.56 7.83
N SER A 36 -14.26 -16.24 7.62
CA SER A 36 -15.40 -15.36 7.34
C SER A 36 -14.93 -13.94 6.98
N VAL A 37 -15.81 -13.17 6.33
CA VAL A 37 -15.63 -11.71 6.15
C VAL A 37 -15.44 -11.01 7.51
N LYS A 38 -16.15 -11.49 8.54
CA LYS A 38 -16.03 -10.96 9.90
C LYS A 38 -14.62 -11.19 10.49
N GLY A 39 -14.05 -12.38 10.27
CA GLY A 39 -12.69 -12.70 10.70
C GLY A 39 -11.66 -11.77 10.07
N TYR A 40 -11.76 -11.54 8.75
CA TYR A 40 -10.95 -10.52 8.07
C TYR A 40 -11.09 -9.14 8.75
N GLY A 41 -12.32 -8.70 9.01
CA GLY A 41 -12.59 -7.40 9.64
C GLY A 41 -12.05 -7.26 11.07
N GLU A 42 -12.13 -8.33 11.87
CA GLU A 42 -11.58 -8.34 13.24
C GLU A 42 -10.05 -8.24 13.24
N PHE A 43 -9.36 -9.02 12.40
CA PHE A 43 -7.90 -8.91 12.26
C PHE A 43 -7.48 -7.52 11.80
N GLU A 44 -8.17 -6.97 10.79
CA GLU A 44 -7.85 -5.65 10.27
C GLU A 44 -8.14 -4.53 11.28
N TYR A 45 -9.18 -4.69 12.11
CA TYR A 45 -9.45 -3.79 13.24
C TYR A 45 -8.26 -3.75 14.21
N TRP A 46 -7.77 -4.91 14.65
CA TRP A 46 -6.63 -4.99 15.57
C TRP A 46 -5.32 -4.49 14.95
N PHE A 47 -5.05 -4.85 13.69
CA PHE A 47 -3.88 -4.34 12.98
C PHE A 47 -3.92 -2.82 12.82
N SER A 48 -5.09 -2.27 12.48
CA SER A 48 -5.30 -0.83 12.41
C SER A 48 -5.16 -0.14 13.76
N ALA A 49 -5.62 -0.75 14.85
CA ALA A 49 -5.45 -0.22 16.19
C ALA A 49 -3.96 -0.08 16.56
N ILE A 50 -3.13 -1.09 16.27
CA ILE A 50 -1.67 -1.06 16.50
C ILE A 50 -1.01 0.08 15.71
N LYS A 51 -1.32 0.20 14.41
CA LYS A 51 -0.79 1.25 13.53
C LYS A 51 -1.14 2.65 14.06
N VAL A 52 -2.41 2.89 14.40
CA VAL A 52 -2.88 4.18 14.91
C VAL A 52 -2.25 4.49 16.26
N LEU A 53 -2.20 3.53 17.19
CA LEU A 53 -1.58 3.70 18.49
C LEU A 53 -0.11 4.09 18.36
N ALA A 54 0.64 3.43 17.46
CA ALA A 54 2.04 3.74 17.21
C ALA A 54 2.25 5.19 16.74
N ILE A 55 1.42 5.67 15.81
CA ILE A 55 1.48 7.05 15.33
C ILE A 55 1.15 8.03 16.46
N VAL A 56 0.10 7.76 17.25
CA VAL A 56 -0.28 8.62 18.37
C VAL A 56 0.82 8.67 19.44
N CYS A 57 1.43 7.53 19.77
CA CYS A 57 2.57 7.47 20.68
C CYS A 57 3.78 8.25 20.14
N PHE A 58 4.12 8.08 18.86
CA PHE A 58 5.20 8.83 18.23
C PHE A 58 4.96 10.34 18.29
N ILE A 59 3.74 10.79 17.95
CA ILE A 59 3.35 12.19 18.04
C ILE A 59 3.47 12.70 19.47
N GLY A 60 2.96 11.94 20.46
CA GLY A 60 3.05 12.30 21.87
C GLY A 60 4.50 12.44 22.35
N ILE A 61 5.37 11.49 21.99
CA ILE A 61 6.80 11.52 22.33
C ILE A 61 7.48 12.74 21.70
N GLY A 62 7.24 13.01 20.41
CA GLY A 62 7.88 14.12 19.74
C GLY A 62 7.38 15.48 20.25
N VAL A 63 6.09 15.64 20.51
CA VAL A 63 5.53 16.86 21.12
C VAL A 63 6.10 17.06 22.53
N TRP A 64 6.16 16.00 23.33
CA TRP A 64 6.81 16.06 24.65
C TRP A 64 8.28 16.48 24.54
N ALA A 65 9.03 15.97 23.57
CA ALA A 65 10.42 16.36 23.35
C ALA A 65 10.57 17.85 22.98
N LEU A 66 9.70 18.37 22.12
CA LEU A 66 9.67 19.80 21.76
C LEU A 66 9.36 20.71 22.95
N LEU A 67 8.53 20.26 23.89
CA LEU A 67 8.16 21.05 25.06
C LEU A 67 9.16 20.92 26.22
N SER A 68 9.86 19.79 26.31
CA SER A 68 10.75 19.47 27.44
C SER A 68 12.22 19.79 27.21
N ARG A 69 12.64 19.99 25.95
CA ARG A 69 14.04 20.21 25.58
C ARG A 69 14.19 21.42 24.67
N PRO A 70 15.31 22.17 24.75
CA PRO A 70 15.61 23.24 23.81
C PRO A 70 16.09 22.64 22.48
N ILE A 71 15.14 22.24 21.63
CA ILE A 71 15.41 21.71 20.29
C ILE A 71 15.50 22.89 19.30
N PRO A 72 16.56 22.99 18.48
CA PRO A 72 16.74 24.09 17.54
C PRO A 72 15.84 23.90 16.30
N VAL A 73 14.53 23.98 16.49
CA VAL A 73 13.51 23.76 15.45
C VAL A 73 13.72 24.68 14.25
N HIS A 74 14.06 25.95 14.51
CA HIS A 74 14.35 26.92 13.46
C HIS A 74 15.52 26.45 12.57
N ASP A 75 16.61 25.97 13.17
CA ASP A 75 17.78 25.56 12.42
C ASP A 75 17.52 24.26 11.66
N ASN A 76 16.82 23.29 12.29
CA ASN A 76 16.41 22.05 11.64
C ASN A 76 15.60 22.30 10.36
N LEU A 77 14.73 23.32 10.35
CA LEU A 77 13.86 23.67 9.22
C LEU A 77 14.52 24.60 8.20
N PHE A 78 15.31 25.57 8.64
CA PHE A 78 15.73 26.68 7.78
C PHE A 78 17.22 26.78 7.53
N ALA A 79 18.09 26.24 8.40
CA ALA A 79 19.54 26.40 8.26
C ALA A 79 20.14 25.60 7.09
N HIS A 80 19.41 24.60 6.58
CA HIS A 80 19.88 23.68 5.54
C HIS A 80 19.23 23.98 4.18
N GLY A 81 19.21 25.25 3.76
CA GLY A 81 18.63 25.66 2.46
C GLY A 81 17.13 25.95 2.49
N GLY A 82 16.54 26.17 3.67
CA GLY A 82 15.12 26.49 3.82
C GLY A 82 14.19 25.30 3.56
N LEU A 83 12.91 25.61 3.30
CA LEU A 83 11.87 24.60 3.01
C LEU A 83 11.97 23.98 1.62
N LEU A 84 12.65 24.64 0.68
CA LEU A 84 12.80 24.21 -0.71
C LEU A 84 14.28 24.16 -1.12
N PRO A 85 15.12 23.35 -0.43
CA PRO A 85 16.57 23.32 -0.67
C PRO A 85 16.93 22.85 -2.09
N HIS A 86 16.05 22.04 -2.71
CA HIS A 86 16.21 21.54 -4.07
C HIS A 86 15.37 22.31 -5.11
N GLY A 87 14.76 23.44 -4.72
CA GLY A 87 13.92 24.26 -5.58
C GLY A 87 12.50 23.73 -5.81
N TRP A 88 11.66 24.51 -6.48
CA TRP A 88 10.24 24.18 -6.71
C TRP A 88 10.04 22.97 -7.62
N LEU A 89 10.94 22.74 -8.57
CA LEU A 89 10.88 21.59 -9.48
C LEU A 89 11.02 20.26 -8.73
N ALA A 90 11.75 20.24 -7.60
CA ALA A 90 11.88 19.04 -6.78
C ALA A 90 10.55 18.59 -6.15
N LEU A 91 9.56 19.50 -6.01
CA LEU A 91 8.23 19.12 -5.55
C LEU A 91 7.57 18.13 -6.52
N LEU A 92 7.76 18.31 -7.83
CA LEU A 92 7.24 17.39 -8.84
C LEU A 92 7.84 15.98 -8.68
N ALA A 93 9.09 15.91 -8.23
CA ALA A 93 9.83 14.67 -8.02
C ALA A 93 9.29 13.85 -6.83
N VAL A 94 8.55 14.46 -5.89
CA VAL A 94 7.98 13.79 -4.70
C VAL A 94 6.55 13.32 -4.95
N ILE A 95 5.84 13.88 -5.95
CA ILE A 95 4.46 13.51 -6.29
C ILE A 95 4.29 11.99 -6.48
N PRO A 96 5.17 11.27 -7.21
CA PRO A 96 5.03 9.81 -7.35
C PRO A 96 5.01 9.10 -6.00
N THR A 97 5.92 9.44 -5.09
CA THR A 97 5.99 8.86 -3.75
C THR A 97 4.72 9.12 -2.94
N ILE A 98 4.15 10.32 -3.03
CA ILE A 98 2.88 10.66 -2.35
C ILE A 98 1.74 9.82 -2.94
N LEU A 99 1.65 9.72 -4.26
CA LEU A 99 0.62 8.90 -4.90
C LEU A 99 0.77 7.44 -4.52
N PHE A 100 1.99 6.89 -4.48
CA PHE A 100 2.23 5.53 -4.01
C PHE A 100 1.79 5.29 -2.58
N SER A 101 1.95 6.28 -1.70
CA SER A 101 1.46 6.20 -0.32
C SER A 101 -0.07 6.12 -0.21
N MET A 102 -0.82 6.42 -1.28
CA MET A 102 -2.28 6.27 -1.31
C MET A 102 -2.74 4.88 -1.76
N GLY A 103 -1.80 3.97 -2.04
CA GLY A 103 -2.10 2.58 -2.40
C GLY A 103 -2.87 1.88 -1.28
N GLY A 104 -3.87 1.09 -1.64
CA GLY A 104 -4.76 0.43 -0.68
C GLY A 104 -6.00 1.23 -0.29
N SER A 105 -6.16 2.47 -0.77
CA SER A 105 -7.42 3.20 -0.58
C SER A 105 -8.62 2.51 -1.26
N GLU A 106 -8.36 1.77 -2.34
CA GLU A 106 -9.31 0.92 -3.06
C GLU A 106 -9.90 -0.20 -2.21
N ILE A 107 -9.15 -0.72 -1.22
CA ILE A 107 -9.61 -1.80 -0.32
C ILE A 107 -10.87 -1.36 0.43
N SER A 108 -10.87 -0.11 0.90
CA SER A 108 -12.02 0.45 1.63
C SER A 108 -13.24 0.61 0.74
N THR A 109 -13.05 0.90 -0.54
CA THR A 109 -14.15 1.01 -1.51
C THR A 109 -14.76 -0.34 -1.78
N VAL A 110 -13.94 -1.39 -1.97
CA VAL A 110 -14.41 -2.77 -2.14
C VAL A 110 -15.16 -3.24 -0.88
N ALA A 111 -14.62 -2.98 0.31
CA ALA A 111 -15.29 -3.31 1.56
C ALA A 111 -16.60 -2.52 1.75
N ALA A 112 -16.66 -1.25 1.33
CA ALA A 112 -17.87 -0.45 1.39
C ALA A 112 -18.96 -0.96 0.43
N VAL A 113 -18.60 -1.58 -0.70
CA VAL A 113 -19.55 -2.23 -1.62
C VAL A 113 -20.26 -3.42 -0.97
N GLU A 114 -19.59 -4.16 -0.08
CA GLU A 114 -20.17 -5.26 0.68
C GLU A 114 -21.00 -4.82 1.91
N SER A 115 -21.10 -3.51 2.20
CA SER A 115 -21.75 -2.99 3.40
C SER A 115 -23.18 -2.48 3.18
N ASP A 116 -24.01 -2.53 4.23
CA ASP A 116 -25.36 -1.95 4.20
C ASP A 116 -25.31 -0.43 3.99
N ASN A 117 -26.12 0.11 3.06
CA ASN A 117 -26.08 1.51 2.62
C ASN A 117 -24.77 1.90 1.90
N THR A 118 -24.43 1.13 0.86
CA THR A 118 -23.23 1.24 0.03
C THR A 118 -22.85 2.68 -0.34
N GLU A 119 -23.77 3.48 -0.88
CA GLU A 119 -23.47 4.83 -1.37
C GLU A 119 -22.93 5.74 -0.26
N GLN A 120 -23.60 5.78 0.90
CA GLN A 120 -23.16 6.60 2.03
C GLN A 120 -21.83 6.10 2.61
N ASN A 121 -21.63 4.78 2.67
CA ASN A 121 -20.42 4.20 3.22
C ASN A 121 -19.20 4.44 2.33
N ILE A 122 -19.35 4.40 1.00
CA ILE A 122 -18.27 4.76 0.06
C ILE A 122 -17.83 6.22 0.28
N VAL A 123 -18.78 7.15 0.37
CA VAL A 123 -18.48 8.58 0.58
C VAL A 123 -17.78 8.81 1.92
N ARG A 124 -18.28 8.17 2.99
CA ARG A 124 -17.68 8.26 4.33
C ARG A 124 -16.28 7.67 4.37
N ALA A 125 -16.07 6.48 3.80
CA ALA A 125 -14.77 5.82 3.74
C ALA A 125 -13.75 6.70 3.03
N THR A 126 -14.09 7.21 1.85
CA THR A 126 -13.21 8.09 1.05
C THR A 126 -12.79 9.33 1.83
N ARG A 127 -13.74 10.06 2.44
CA ARG A 127 -13.43 11.28 3.20
C ARG A 127 -12.62 10.96 4.45
N SER A 128 -12.97 9.89 5.15
CA SER A 128 -12.28 9.48 6.38
C SER A 128 -10.82 9.12 6.11
N ILE A 129 -10.57 8.37 5.04
CA ILE A 129 -9.23 7.93 4.64
C ILE A 129 -8.37 9.14 4.25
N ALA A 130 -8.90 10.02 3.40
CA ALA A 130 -8.16 11.22 2.98
C ALA A 130 -7.76 12.09 4.19
N LEU A 131 -8.69 12.30 5.13
CA LEU A 131 -8.42 13.11 6.34
C LEU A 131 -7.43 12.43 7.28
N ARG A 132 -7.55 11.11 7.50
CA ARG A 132 -6.67 10.38 8.42
C ARG A 132 -5.26 10.21 7.85
N ILE A 133 -5.14 9.80 6.58
CA ILE A 133 -3.85 9.68 5.91
C ILE A 133 -3.20 11.07 5.85
N GLY A 134 -3.90 12.07 5.33
CA GLY A 134 -3.37 13.43 5.24
C GLY A 134 -2.95 13.98 6.61
N GLY A 135 -3.81 13.86 7.63
CA GLY A 135 -3.55 14.36 8.97
C GLY A 135 -2.35 13.69 9.64
N PHE A 136 -2.35 12.36 9.75
CA PHE A 136 -1.24 11.65 10.40
C PHE A 136 0.07 11.80 9.65
N TYR A 137 0.03 11.78 8.32
CA TYR A 137 1.22 11.91 7.48
C TYR A 137 1.84 13.31 7.62
N LEU A 138 1.05 14.37 7.48
CA LEU A 138 1.53 15.74 7.62
C LEU A 138 2.07 16.03 9.03
N VAL A 139 1.33 15.62 10.07
CA VAL A 139 1.76 15.84 11.46
C VAL A 139 3.06 15.08 11.75
N SER A 140 3.17 13.82 11.32
CA SER A 140 4.36 13.02 11.59
C SER A 140 5.58 13.55 10.85
N ILE A 141 5.44 13.94 9.57
CA ILE A 141 6.55 14.52 8.79
C ILE A 141 6.98 15.86 9.38
N ALA A 142 6.04 16.75 9.69
CA ALA A 142 6.34 18.02 10.34
C ALA A 142 7.10 17.80 11.65
N LEU A 143 6.67 16.84 12.45
CA LEU A 143 7.32 16.51 13.72
C LEU A 143 8.74 15.98 13.53
N VAL A 144 8.97 15.10 12.56
CA VAL A 144 10.31 14.63 12.20
C VAL A 144 11.23 15.81 11.82
N LEU A 145 10.76 16.69 10.94
CA LEU A 145 11.53 17.86 10.48
C LEU A 145 11.79 18.89 11.58
N CYS A 146 10.88 19.03 12.55
CA CYS A 146 11.12 19.88 13.72
C CYS A 146 12.18 19.30 14.64
N LEU A 147 12.27 17.98 14.75
CA LEU A 147 13.15 17.28 15.71
C LEU A 147 14.55 16.99 15.16
N VAL A 148 14.66 16.77 13.85
CA VAL A 148 15.91 16.37 13.19
C VAL A 148 16.05 17.11 11.86
N PRO A 149 17.24 17.66 11.53
CA PRO A 149 17.50 18.26 10.23
C PRO A 149 17.22 17.29 9.08
N TRP A 150 16.65 17.79 7.99
CA TRP A 150 16.35 16.95 6.82
C TRP A 150 17.60 16.30 6.22
N SER A 151 18.78 16.93 6.38
CA SER A 151 20.07 16.41 5.92
C SER A 151 20.52 15.14 6.62
N ASP A 152 20.01 14.88 7.83
CA ASP A 152 20.36 13.71 8.63
C ASP A 152 19.48 12.50 8.28
N VAL A 153 18.46 12.69 7.44
CA VAL A 153 17.57 11.61 6.98
C VAL A 153 18.32 10.78 5.93
N VAL A 154 18.68 9.56 6.32
CA VAL A 154 19.39 8.62 5.43
C VAL A 154 18.39 7.76 4.67
N SER A 155 18.59 7.64 3.35
CA SER A 155 17.79 6.75 2.52
C SER A 155 17.87 5.30 3.01
N GLY A 156 16.73 4.60 3.01
CA GLY A 156 16.62 3.21 3.47
C GLY A 156 16.46 3.04 4.99
N TYR A 157 16.61 4.09 5.78
CA TYR A 157 16.35 4.07 7.23
C TYR A 157 15.06 4.81 7.57
N SER A 158 14.33 4.31 8.57
CA SER A 158 13.08 4.94 9.00
C SER A 158 13.35 6.28 9.71
N PRO A 159 12.80 7.41 9.23
CA PRO A 159 12.93 8.69 9.92
C PRO A 159 12.27 8.68 11.31
N PHE A 160 11.26 7.85 11.52
CA PHE A 160 10.64 7.65 12.83
C PHE A 160 11.64 7.04 13.82
N LEU A 161 12.40 6.03 13.37
CA LEU A 161 13.42 5.39 14.20
C LEU A 161 14.55 6.36 14.54
N LEU A 162 15.00 7.14 13.55
CA LEU A 162 16.02 8.16 13.71
C LEU A 162 15.65 9.15 14.83
N VAL A 163 14.41 9.64 14.82
CA VAL A 163 13.89 10.52 15.87
C VAL A 163 13.87 9.81 17.23
N LEU A 164 13.34 8.59 17.29
CA LEU A 164 13.25 7.84 18.56
C LEU A 164 14.63 7.54 19.16
N HIS A 165 15.62 7.21 18.33
CA HIS A 165 17.02 7.02 18.74
C HIS A 165 17.65 8.32 19.25
N ARG A 166 17.45 9.45 18.55
CA ARG A 166 17.89 10.78 19.01
C ARG A 166 17.30 11.14 20.36
N LEU A 167 16.05 10.77 20.60
CA LEU A 167 15.36 10.98 21.87
C LEU A 167 15.71 9.94 22.94
N HIS A 168 16.54 8.95 22.61
CA HIS A 168 16.95 7.84 23.47
C HIS A 168 15.77 7.03 24.02
N VAL A 169 14.74 6.82 23.17
CA VAL A 169 13.59 5.99 23.54
C VAL A 169 14.02 4.52 23.57
N PRO A 170 13.88 3.82 24.71
CA PRO A 170 14.26 2.42 24.81
C PRO A 170 13.33 1.54 23.95
N PHE A 171 13.86 0.43 23.43
CA PHE A 171 13.13 -0.54 22.61
C PHE A 171 12.52 0.01 21.31
N ALA A 172 12.97 1.19 20.84
CA ALA A 172 12.44 1.81 19.63
C ALA A 172 12.54 0.92 18.38
N ASP A 173 13.66 0.19 18.23
CA ASP A 173 13.87 -0.75 17.12
C ASP A 173 12.82 -1.86 17.09
N VAL A 174 12.59 -2.50 18.25
CA VAL A 174 11.63 -3.60 18.40
C VAL A 174 10.21 -3.08 18.20
N ALA A 175 9.86 -1.95 18.82
CA ALA A 175 8.54 -1.35 18.68
C ALA A 175 8.23 -1.01 17.21
N LEU A 176 9.17 -0.37 16.51
CA LEU A 176 8.97 -0.05 15.09
C LEU A 176 8.91 -1.32 14.23
N ALA A 177 9.73 -2.33 14.51
CA ALA A 177 9.67 -3.61 13.79
C ALA A 177 8.29 -4.28 13.93
N VAL A 178 7.71 -4.28 15.13
CA VAL A 178 6.35 -4.81 15.37
C VAL A 178 5.30 -4.03 14.58
N VAL A 179 5.38 -2.70 14.56
CA VAL A 179 4.43 -1.84 13.83
C VAL A 179 4.52 -2.07 12.33
N VAL A 180 5.74 -2.09 11.76
CA VAL A 180 5.97 -2.31 10.33
C VAL A 180 5.54 -3.72 9.93
N MET A 181 5.82 -4.73 10.76
CA MET A 181 5.38 -6.10 10.52
C MET A 181 3.85 -6.22 10.53
N THR A 182 3.20 -5.58 11.50
CA THR A 182 1.73 -5.52 11.58
C THR A 182 1.13 -4.82 10.37
N ALA A 183 1.77 -3.74 9.90
CA ALA A 183 1.33 -3.04 8.70
C ALA A 183 1.47 -3.91 7.44
N ALA A 184 2.57 -4.65 7.29
CA ALA A 184 2.75 -5.57 6.18
C ALA A 184 1.76 -6.74 6.20
N LEU A 185 1.49 -7.33 7.38
CA LEU A 185 0.47 -8.38 7.54
C LEU A 185 -0.94 -7.89 7.21
N SER A 186 -1.27 -6.65 7.60
CA SER A 186 -2.53 -5.99 7.25
C SER A 186 -2.69 -5.76 5.74
N SER A 187 -1.64 -5.26 5.08
CA SER A 187 -1.63 -5.12 3.62
C SER A 187 -1.77 -6.48 2.92
N LEU A 188 -1.10 -7.52 3.43
CA LEU A 188 -1.22 -8.88 2.89
C LEU A 188 -2.65 -9.43 3.02
N ASN A 189 -3.25 -9.30 4.20
CA ASN A 189 -4.61 -9.75 4.49
C ASN A 189 -5.61 -9.04 3.57
N SER A 190 -5.47 -7.73 3.41
CA SER A 190 -6.29 -6.91 2.52
C SER A 190 -6.09 -7.23 1.04
N GLY A 191 -4.85 -7.55 0.64
CA GLY A 191 -4.53 -7.98 -0.72
C GLY A 191 -5.27 -9.26 -1.10
N ILE A 192 -5.20 -10.30 -0.25
CA ILE A 192 -5.95 -11.56 -0.47
C ILE A 192 -7.44 -11.29 -0.56
N TYR A 193 -7.97 -10.47 0.36
CA TYR A 193 -9.38 -10.07 0.38
C TYR A 193 -9.81 -9.41 -0.94
N VAL A 194 -9.15 -8.33 -1.35
CA VAL A 194 -9.52 -7.56 -2.55
C VAL A 194 -9.35 -8.39 -3.82
N THR A 195 -8.23 -9.10 -3.98
CA THR A 195 -8.00 -9.90 -5.18
C THR A 195 -9.07 -10.98 -5.34
N SER A 196 -9.53 -11.60 -4.25
CA SER A 196 -10.58 -12.62 -4.36
C SER A 196 -11.93 -12.05 -4.81
N ARG A 197 -12.27 -10.81 -4.40
CA ARG A 197 -13.53 -10.13 -4.80
C ARG A 197 -13.47 -9.68 -6.24
N ILE A 198 -12.38 -9.03 -6.64
CA ILE A 198 -12.19 -8.61 -8.03
C ILE A 198 -12.21 -9.83 -8.96
N LEU A 199 -11.58 -10.95 -8.57
CA LEU A 199 -11.60 -12.17 -9.38
C LEU A 199 -13.01 -12.79 -9.48
N TYR A 200 -13.82 -12.67 -8.43
CA TYR A 200 -15.23 -13.07 -8.47
C TYR A 200 -16.06 -12.16 -9.39
N GLU A 201 -15.92 -10.83 -9.27
CA GLU A 201 -16.60 -9.84 -10.13
C GLU A 201 -16.21 -9.99 -11.62
N LEU A 202 -14.93 -10.28 -11.88
CA LEU A 202 -14.48 -10.61 -13.25
C LEU A 202 -15.14 -11.87 -13.79
N ALA A 203 -15.39 -12.87 -12.94
CA ALA A 203 -16.07 -14.10 -13.35
C ALA A 203 -17.57 -13.86 -13.60
N GLU A 204 -18.19 -12.96 -12.82
CA GLU A 204 -19.59 -12.54 -12.98
C GLU A 204 -19.80 -11.78 -14.30
N SER A 205 -18.84 -10.94 -14.67
CA SER A 205 -18.84 -10.24 -15.97
C SER A 205 -18.35 -11.09 -17.15
N GLY A 206 -18.09 -12.39 -16.95
CA GLY A 206 -17.63 -13.31 -18.00
C GLY A 206 -16.16 -13.13 -18.45
N SER A 207 -15.41 -12.28 -17.74
CA SER A 207 -14.00 -11.93 -18.00
C SER A 207 -13.00 -12.84 -17.26
N ALA A 208 -13.47 -13.70 -16.35
CA ALA A 208 -12.67 -14.74 -15.70
C ALA A 208 -13.40 -16.10 -15.74
N PRO A 209 -12.68 -17.22 -15.56
CA PRO A 209 -13.28 -18.56 -15.56
C PRO A 209 -14.45 -18.69 -14.56
N GLY A 210 -15.56 -19.27 -15.03
CA GLY A 210 -16.77 -19.46 -14.21
C GLY A 210 -16.58 -20.31 -12.96
N LEU A 211 -15.45 -21.00 -12.82
CA LEU A 211 -15.09 -21.71 -11.59
C LEU A 211 -14.97 -20.77 -10.37
N PHE A 212 -14.70 -19.47 -10.58
CA PHE A 212 -14.60 -18.47 -9.52
C PHE A 212 -15.96 -17.95 -9.02
N LEU A 213 -17.06 -18.21 -9.75
CA LEU A 213 -18.43 -17.86 -9.32
C LEU A 213 -18.95 -18.73 -8.16
N THR A 214 -18.29 -19.85 -7.88
CA THR A 214 -18.70 -20.72 -6.79
C THR A 214 -18.34 -20.08 -5.44
N VAL A 215 -19.37 -19.66 -4.71
CA VAL A 215 -19.26 -19.21 -3.31
C VAL A 215 -19.59 -20.34 -2.33
N ASP A 216 -18.99 -20.28 -1.15
CA ASP A 216 -19.31 -21.21 -0.06
C ASP A 216 -20.73 -20.99 0.47
N ALA A 217 -21.49 -22.05 0.70
CA ALA A 217 -22.88 -21.95 1.15
C ALA A 217 -23.02 -21.33 2.56
N SER A 218 -22.04 -21.52 3.43
CA SER A 218 -22.08 -21.06 4.82
C SER A 218 -21.47 -19.68 5.01
N THR A 219 -20.33 -19.42 4.37
CA THR A 219 -19.58 -18.16 4.54
C THR A 219 -19.84 -17.14 3.43
N LYS A 220 -20.47 -17.56 2.32
CA LYS A 220 -20.69 -16.77 1.10
C LYS A 220 -19.41 -16.25 0.44
N LEU A 221 -18.26 -16.85 0.78
CA LEU A 221 -16.95 -16.42 0.27
C LEU A 221 -16.57 -17.14 -1.04
N PRO A 222 -15.91 -16.45 -1.99
CA PRO A 222 -15.36 -17.08 -3.21
C PRO A 222 -14.07 -17.85 -2.88
N ARG A 223 -14.20 -19.02 -2.23
CA ARG A 223 -13.06 -19.80 -1.68
C ARG A 223 -11.99 -20.13 -2.72
N ARG A 224 -12.40 -20.44 -3.96
CA ARG A 224 -11.47 -20.73 -5.06
C ARG A 224 -10.63 -19.51 -5.43
N ALA A 225 -11.23 -18.32 -5.42
CA ALA A 225 -10.51 -17.08 -5.70
C ALA A 225 -9.50 -16.78 -4.58
N ILE A 226 -9.89 -16.97 -3.31
CA ILE A 226 -8.99 -16.83 -2.15
C ILE A 226 -7.77 -17.77 -2.28
N LEU A 227 -8.02 -19.06 -2.57
CA LEU A 227 -6.97 -20.07 -2.69
C LEU A 227 -6.03 -19.80 -3.87
N VAL A 228 -6.55 -19.36 -5.01
CA VAL A 228 -5.72 -19.00 -6.17
C VAL A 228 -4.86 -17.77 -5.89
N SER A 229 -5.41 -16.74 -5.23
CA SER A 229 -4.63 -15.56 -4.80
C SER A 229 -3.48 -15.93 -3.86
N ALA A 230 -3.77 -16.78 -2.87
CA ALA A 230 -2.78 -17.30 -1.95
C ALA A 230 -1.71 -18.14 -2.66
N PHE A 231 -2.14 -19.05 -3.53
CA PHE A 231 -1.24 -19.90 -4.31
C PHE A 231 -0.31 -19.10 -5.22
N ALA A 232 -0.84 -18.11 -5.93
CA ALA A 232 -0.04 -17.21 -6.77
C ALA A 232 1.00 -16.46 -5.95
N SER A 233 0.64 -16.01 -4.75
CA SER A 233 1.57 -15.34 -3.83
C SER A 233 2.65 -16.28 -3.30
N ILE A 234 2.33 -17.55 -3.00
CA ILE A 234 3.33 -18.57 -2.64
C ILE A 234 4.27 -18.85 -3.81
N LEU A 235 3.75 -18.92 -5.04
CA LEU A 235 4.57 -19.15 -6.22
C LEU A 235 5.57 -18.01 -6.43
N VAL A 236 5.14 -16.76 -6.25
CA VAL A 236 6.03 -15.59 -6.30
C VAL A 236 7.06 -15.62 -5.16
N ALA A 237 6.65 -15.99 -3.94
CA ALA A 237 7.56 -16.13 -2.80
C ALA A 237 8.60 -17.25 -3.03
N ALA A 238 8.18 -18.39 -3.60
CA ALA A 238 9.08 -19.48 -3.96
C ALA A 238 10.14 -19.04 -4.99
N VAL A 239 9.74 -18.22 -5.98
CA VAL A 239 10.69 -17.61 -6.93
C VAL A 239 11.61 -16.60 -6.23
N ALA A 240 11.11 -15.89 -5.21
CA ALA A 240 11.92 -14.95 -4.43
C ALA A 240 13.08 -15.62 -3.69
N VAL A 241 13.00 -16.92 -3.38
CA VAL A 241 14.14 -17.67 -2.79
C VAL A 241 15.39 -17.62 -3.69
N LEU A 242 15.24 -17.52 -5.01
CA LEU A 242 16.36 -17.42 -5.95
C LEU A 242 17.09 -16.07 -5.83
N SER A 243 16.35 -14.99 -5.63
CA SER A 243 16.89 -13.66 -5.44
C SER A 243 15.85 -12.74 -4.76
N PRO A 244 15.86 -12.65 -3.42
CA PRO A 244 14.85 -11.90 -2.68
C PRO A 244 14.86 -10.42 -3.07
N THR A 245 16.05 -9.83 -3.20
CA THR A 245 16.23 -8.42 -3.55
C THR A 245 15.73 -8.10 -4.95
N LEU A 246 16.04 -8.95 -5.95
CA LEU A 246 15.61 -8.75 -7.33
C LEU A 246 14.09 -8.88 -7.45
N ILE A 247 13.51 -9.93 -6.86
CA ILE A 247 12.07 -10.17 -6.92
C ILE A 247 11.30 -9.11 -6.14
N PHE A 248 11.78 -8.69 -4.97
CA PHE A 248 11.19 -7.57 -4.23
C PHE A 248 11.20 -6.29 -5.06
N GLY A 249 12.35 -5.94 -5.66
CA GLY A 249 12.46 -4.76 -6.54
C GLY A 249 11.53 -4.84 -7.76
N LEU A 250 11.45 -6.01 -8.40
CA LEU A 250 10.51 -6.27 -9.51
C LEU A 250 9.05 -6.04 -9.09
N LEU A 251 8.65 -6.57 -7.93
CA LEU A 251 7.29 -6.40 -7.41
C LEU A 251 6.99 -4.94 -7.08
N VAL A 252 7.93 -4.21 -6.46
CA VAL A 252 7.80 -2.77 -6.23
C VAL A 252 7.58 -2.04 -7.55
N SER A 253 8.36 -2.37 -8.58
CA SER A 253 8.23 -1.72 -9.88
C SER A 253 6.92 -2.05 -10.60
N LEU A 254 6.45 -3.29 -10.52
CA LEU A 254 5.17 -3.69 -11.11
C LEU A 254 3.98 -3.03 -10.41
N THR A 255 3.93 -3.08 -9.08
CA THR A 255 2.90 -2.38 -8.28
C THR A 255 2.92 -0.90 -8.60
N GLY A 256 4.12 -0.32 -8.69
CA GLY A 256 4.29 1.08 -8.97
C GLY A 256 3.71 1.49 -10.33
N GLY A 257 4.08 0.76 -11.38
CA GLY A 257 3.56 0.96 -12.72
C GLY A 257 2.04 0.77 -12.78
N PHE A 258 1.52 -0.36 -12.27
CA PHE A 258 0.10 -0.66 -12.29
C PHE A 258 -0.75 0.39 -11.57
N MET A 259 -0.25 0.94 -10.46
CA MET A 259 -0.99 1.96 -9.72
C MET A 259 -1.22 3.22 -10.57
N VAL A 260 -0.21 3.69 -11.30
CA VAL A 260 -0.34 4.87 -12.16
C VAL A 260 -1.31 4.61 -13.30
N PHE A 261 -1.20 3.46 -13.97
CA PHE A 261 -2.11 3.10 -15.06
C PHE A 261 -3.54 2.87 -14.57
N ASN A 262 -3.73 2.18 -13.44
CA ASN A 262 -5.04 1.95 -12.84
C ASN A 262 -5.73 3.27 -12.50
N ASN A 263 -5.04 4.19 -11.82
CA ASN A 263 -5.58 5.51 -11.53
C ASN A 263 -5.92 6.30 -12.81
N THR A 264 -5.10 6.18 -13.85
CA THR A 264 -5.39 6.79 -15.16
C THR A 264 -6.69 6.24 -15.75
N MET A 265 -6.88 4.91 -15.73
CA MET A 265 -8.10 4.25 -16.23
C MET A 265 -9.34 4.64 -15.41
N ILE A 266 -9.22 4.72 -14.08
CA ILE A 266 -10.31 5.15 -13.20
C ILE A 266 -10.74 6.59 -13.54
N VAL A 267 -9.78 7.51 -13.68
CA VAL A 267 -10.08 8.92 -14.01
C VAL A 267 -10.65 9.06 -15.43
N ALA A 268 -10.13 8.31 -16.39
CA ALA A 268 -10.67 8.26 -17.75
C ALA A 268 -12.09 7.68 -17.78
N GLY A 269 -12.36 6.64 -16.99
CA GLY A 269 -13.70 6.08 -16.80
C GLY A 269 -14.67 7.11 -16.20
N ARG A 270 -14.22 7.85 -15.18
CA ARG A 270 -15.00 8.97 -14.61
C ARG A 270 -15.35 10.02 -15.66
N LEU A 271 -14.42 10.42 -16.52
CA LEU A 271 -14.69 11.40 -17.59
C LEU A 271 -15.77 10.91 -18.57
N LYS A 272 -15.82 9.61 -18.83
CA LYS A 272 -16.85 9.01 -19.70
C LYS A 272 -18.21 8.90 -19.01
N LEU A 273 -18.23 8.53 -17.73
CA LEU A 273 -19.46 8.24 -16.98
C LEU A 273 -20.10 9.48 -16.35
N VAL A 274 -19.30 10.44 -15.91
CA VAL A 274 -19.75 11.66 -15.22
C VAL A 274 -19.13 12.88 -15.90
N PRO A 275 -19.74 13.37 -17.00
CA PRO A 275 -19.25 14.55 -17.70
C PRO A 275 -19.44 15.84 -16.88
N GLU A 276 -20.29 15.82 -15.85
CA GLU A 276 -20.53 16.96 -14.98
C GLU A 276 -19.31 17.24 -14.08
N SER A 277 -18.83 18.49 -14.08
CA SER A 277 -17.63 18.92 -13.36
C SER A 277 -16.36 18.12 -13.72
N PRO A 278 -15.89 18.22 -14.99
CA PRO A 278 -14.74 17.45 -15.46
C PRO A 278 -13.41 18.01 -14.94
N TRP A 279 -13.39 19.24 -14.41
CA TRP A 279 -12.17 19.90 -13.95
C TRP A 279 -11.40 19.08 -12.91
N LYS A 280 -12.10 18.36 -12.01
CA LYS A 280 -11.48 17.47 -11.02
C LYS A 280 -10.74 16.31 -11.68
N ALA A 281 -11.32 15.73 -12.74
CA ALA A 281 -10.69 14.66 -13.49
C ALA A 281 -9.53 15.17 -14.34
N TYR A 282 -9.65 16.35 -14.97
CA TYR A 282 -8.53 16.97 -15.67
C TYR A 282 -7.38 17.30 -14.71
N ALA A 283 -7.66 17.85 -13.53
CA ALA A 283 -6.65 18.08 -12.51
C ALA A 283 -5.96 16.79 -12.08
N ALA A 284 -6.71 15.70 -11.88
CA ALA A 284 -6.16 14.38 -11.57
C ALA A 284 -5.28 13.84 -12.73
N LEU A 285 -5.70 13.96 -13.99
CA LEU A 285 -4.91 13.55 -15.15
C LEU A 285 -3.62 14.37 -15.29
N VAL A 286 -3.66 15.68 -15.00
CA VAL A 286 -2.47 16.53 -15.00
C VAL A 286 -1.50 16.06 -13.90
N LEU A 287 -1.98 15.78 -12.68
CA LEU A 287 -1.14 15.26 -11.60
C LEU A 287 -0.52 13.90 -11.94
N ILE A 288 -1.29 13.01 -12.56
CA ILE A 288 -0.80 11.72 -13.07
C ILE A 288 0.24 11.94 -14.20
N GLY A 289 0.01 12.89 -15.10
CA GLY A 289 0.96 13.26 -16.15
C GLY A 289 2.27 13.78 -15.57
N CYS A 290 2.21 14.70 -14.59
CA CYS A 290 3.38 15.18 -13.86
C CYS A 290 4.12 14.04 -13.15
N THR A 291 3.37 13.08 -12.61
CA THR A 291 3.94 11.87 -11.97
C THR A 291 4.71 11.03 -12.96
N LEU A 292 4.14 10.76 -14.14
CA LEU A 292 4.84 10.02 -15.20
C LEU A 292 6.11 10.73 -15.65
N VAL A 293 6.07 12.05 -15.81
CA VAL A 293 7.25 12.85 -16.15
C VAL A 293 8.31 12.76 -15.05
N ALA A 294 7.92 12.92 -13.78
CA ALA A 294 8.82 12.79 -12.64
C ALA A 294 9.46 11.40 -12.57
N MET A 295 8.66 10.34 -12.80
CA MET A 295 9.12 8.96 -12.81
C MET A 295 10.07 8.66 -13.98
N LEU A 296 9.93 9.35 -15.12
CA LEU A 296 10.86 9.28 -16.25
C LEU A 296 12.18 10.00 -15.95
N ILE A 297 12.15 11.10 -15.19
CA ILE A 297 13.36 11.84 -14.83
C ILE A 297 14.20 11.02 -13.83
N GLN A 298 13.56 10.46 -12.80
CA GLN A 298 14.22 9.71 -11.73
C GLN A 298 14.66 8.29 -12.17
N PRO A 299 15.97 7.97 -12.14
CA PRO A 299 16.46 6.66 -12.58
C PRO A 299 15.82 5.47 -11.86
N GLU A 300 15.61 5.59 -10.54
CA GLU A 300 15.05 4.53 -9.69
C GLU A 300 13.62 4.11 -10.09
N THR A 301 12.83 5.07 -10.59
CA THR A 301 11.41 4.86 -10.90
C THR A 301 11.15 4.54 -12.38
N ARG A 302 12.14 4.70 -13.25
CA ARG A 302 12.00 4.39 -14.70
C ARG A 302 11.61 2.94 -14.95
N SER A 303 12.18 2.03 -14.16
CA SER A 303 11.88 0.60 -14.24
C SER A 303 10.39 0.32 -14.03
N GLN A 304 9.72 1.11 -13.19
CA GLN A 304 8.30 0.93 -12.87
C GLN A 304 7.40 1.22 -14.08
N ILE A 305 7.72 2.26 -14.86
CA ILE A 305 6.97 2.59 -16.08
C ILE A 305 7.13 1.48 -17.11
N VAL A 306 8.37 1.09 -17.38
CA VAL A 306 8.68 0.10 -18.42
C VAL A 306 8.08 -1.26 -18.07
N LEU A 307 8.31 -1.74 -16.85
CA LEU A 307 7.80 -3.03 -16.40
C LEU A 307 6.28 -3.04 -16.27
N GLY A 308 5.68 -1.95 -15.76
CA GLY A 308 4.22 -1.81 -15.70
C GLY A 308 3.57 -1.81 -17.08
N ALA A 309 4.13 -1.04 -18.03
CA ALA A 309 3.64 -1.01 -19.41
C ALA A 309 3.80 -2.37 -20.11
N ALA A 310 4.95 -3.02 -19.95
CA ALA A 310 5.19 -4.35 -20.47
C ALA A 310 4.20 -5.37 -19.89
N ALA A 311 3.95 -5.33 -18.59
CA ALA A 311 3.00 -6.22 -17.94
C ALA A 311 1.57 -5.99 -18.42
N LEU A 312 1.14 -4.73 -18.59
CA LEU A 312 -0.18 -4.42 -19.17
C LEU A 312 -0.31 -4.90 -20.61
N LEU A 313 0.73 -4.72 -21.43
CA LEU A 313 0.74 -5.26 -22.80
C LEU A 313 0.63 -6.78 -22.80
N LEU A 314 1.36 -7.46 -21.92
CA LEU A 314 1.26 -8.92 -21.77
C LEU A 314 -0.14 -9.35 -21.33
N ILE A 315 -0.76 -8.65 -20.38
CA ILE A 315 -2.14 -8.92 -19.95
C ILE A 315 -3.12 -8.73 -21.11
N PHE A 316 -3.00 -7.62 -21.85
CA PHE A 316 -3.86 -7.34 -23.00
C PHE A 316 -3.68 -8.36 -24.14
N LEU A 317 -2.46 -8.83 -24.37
CA LEU A 317 -2.19 -9.90 -25.32
C LEU A 317 -2.75 -11.24 -24.84
N ALA A 318 -2.57 -11.57 -23.56
CA ALA A 318 -3.10 -12.80 -22.97
C ALA A 318 -4.63 -12.83 -23.02
N GLU A 319 -5.29 -11.69 -22.77
CA GLU A 319 -6.75 -11.56 -22.82
C GLU A 319 -7.33 -11.98 -24.19
N ARG A 320 -6.61 -11.72 -25.30
CA ARG A 320 -7.05 -12.14 -26.64
C ARG A 320 -7.14 -13.66 -26.81
N PHE A 321 -6.44 -14.43 -25.97
CA PHE A 321 -6.43 -15.89 -26.01
C PHE A 321 -7.33 -16.53 -24.96
N VAL A 322 -7.87 -15.75 -24.01
CA VAL A 322 -8.80 -16.24 -23.00
C VAL A 322 -10.22 -16.25 -23.59
N PRO A 323 -10.89 -17.42 -23.66
CA PRO A 323 -12.28 -17.48 -24.12
C PRO A 323 -13.16 -16.65 -23.20
N ARG A 324 -13.79 -15.59 -23.72
CA ARG A 324 -14.78 -14.82 -22.97
C ARG A 324 -16.05 -15.65 -22.85
N ARG A 325 -16.58 -15.78 -21.64
CA ARG A 325 -17.90 -16.35 -21.41
C ARG A 325 -18.92 -15.24 -21.65
N GLN A 326 -19.92 -15.45 -22.49
CA GLN A 326 -21.06 -14.53 -22.52
C GLN A 326 -21.82 -14.70 -21.20
N PRO A 327 -22.07 -13.61 -20.45
CA PRO A 327 -22.98 -13.69 -19.30
C PRO A 327 -24.38 -14.03 -19.83
N ASP A 328 -24.98 -15.08 -19.26
CA ASP A 328 -26.35 -15.53 -19.56
C ASP A 328 -27.40 -14.55 -19.01
#